data_AF-X1FYY1-F1
#
_entry.id   AF-X1FYY1-F1
#
_cell.length_a   1.000
_cell.length_b   1.000
_cell.length_c   1.000
_cell.angle_alpha   90.00
_cell.angle_beta   90.00
_cell.angle_gamma   90.00
#
_symmetry.space_group_name_H-M   'P 1'
#
loop_
_entity.id
_entity.type
_entity.pdbx_description
1 polymer ?
#
loop_
_entity_poly.entity_id
_entity_poly.type
_entity_poly.pdbx_seq_one_letter_code
_entity_poly.pdbx_strand_id
1 'polypeptide(L)'
;PPLSEERRIKLAKLVSKRIEERRVVLRNIRRDSIAKLRQMEKNKEISQDKLEDSIKQVDKISESFINKANEIGQKKEKEIREE
;
A
#
# COMPACT_ATOMS: atom_id res chain seq x y z
N PRO A 1 -10.63 -32.37 -0.30
CA PRO A 1 -10.86 -32.36 1.17
C PRO A 1 -10.94 -30.91 1.67
N PRO A 2 -11.94 -30.55 2.49
CA PRO A 2 -11.99 -29.23 3.11
C PRO A 2 -10.76 -29.03 4.00
N LEU A 3 -10.30 -27.79 4.13
CA LEU A 3 -9.20 -27.44 5.04
C LEU A 3 -9.66 -27.60 6.50
N SER A 4 -8.73 -27.97 7.38
CA SER A 4 -8.98 -27.90 8.82
C SER A 4 -9.02 -26.44 9.29
N GLU A 5 -9.74 -26.19 10.38
CA GLU A 5 -9.84 -24.86 10.99
C GLU A 5 -8.47 -24.28 11.35
N GLU A 6 -7.57 -25.11 11.90
CA GLU A 6 -6.19 -24.72 12.20
C GLU A 6 -5.44 -24.25 10.94
N ARG A 7 -5.70 -24.89 9.79
CA ARG A 7 -5.10 -24.50 8.52
C ARG A 7 -5.67 -23.19 8.00
N ARG A 8 -6.98 -22.95 8.12
CA ARG A 8 -7.63 -21.68 7.76
C ARG A 8 -7.07 -20.51 8.57
N ILE A 9 -6.92 -20.67 9.88
CA ILE A 9 -6.31 -19.65 10.77
C ILE A 9 -4.88 -19.32 10.35
N LYS A 10 -4.05 -20.33 10.04
CA LYS A 10 -2.67 -20.11 9.58
C LYS A 10 -2.62 -19.33 8.26
N LEU A 11 -3.50 -19.66 7.32
CA LEU A 11 -3.59 -18.96 6.04
C LEU A 11 -4.08 -17.51 6.21
N ALA A 12 -5.08 -17.26 7.06
CA ALA A 12 -5.54 -15.91 7.35
C ALA A 12 -4.41 -15.04 7.93
N LYS A 13 -3.64 -15.55 8.91
CA LYS A 13 -2.46 -14.85 9.46
C LYS A 13 -1.41 -14.53 8.40
N LEU A 14 -1.20 -15.44 7.45
CA LEU A 14 -0.27 -15.22 6.33
C LEU A 14 -0.75 -14.09 5.42
N VAL A 15 -2.05 -14.01 5.13
CA VAL A 15 -2.64 -12.90 4.38
C VAL A 15 -2.40 -11.58 5.09
N SER A 16 -2.75 -11.48 6.38
CA SER A 16 -2.55 -10.24 7.15
C SER A 16 -1.08 -9.78 7.14
N LYS A 17 -0.13 -10.72 7.31
CA LYS A 17 1.31 -10.44 7.23
C LYS A 17 1.70 -9.86 5.88
N ARG A 18 1.26 -10.47 4.77
CA ARG A 18 1.56 -10.00 3.40
C ARG A 18 0.98 -8.62 3.12
N ILE A 19 -0.21 -8.31 3.65
CA ILE A 19 -0.82 -6.99 3.49
C ILE A 19 0.00 -5.93 4.25
N GLU A 20 0.45 -6.22 5.47
CA GLU A 20 1.27 -5.25 6.22
C GLU A 20 2.63 -5.02 5.55
N GLU A 21 3.30 -6.07 5.07
CA GLU A 21 4.52 -5.95 4.27
C GLU A 21 4.29 -5.05 3.03
N ARG A 22 3.17 -5.22 2.32
CA ARG A 22 2.83 -4.38 1.17
C ARG A 22 2.59 -2.93 1.56
N ARG A 23 1.91 -2.67 2.69
CA ARG A 23 1.71 -1.30 3.20
C ARG A 23 3.03 -0.61 3.53
N VAL A 24 3.97 -1.32 4.15
CA VAL A 24 5.32 -0.79 4.42
C VAL A 24 6.01 -0.39 3.12
N VAL A 25 5.98 -1.25 2.10
CA VAL A 25 6.55 -0.96 0.78
C VAL A 25 5.90 0.29 0.15
N LEU A 26 4.56 0.39 0.18
CA LEU A 26 3.85 1.56 -0.36
C LEU A 26 4.24 2.86 0.35
N ARG A 27 4.37 2.83 1.68
CA ARG A 27 4.81 3.99 2.48
C ARG A 27 6.24 4.40 2.12
N ASN A 28 7.15 3.44 1.91
CA ASN A 28 8.52 3.71 1.51
C ASN A 28 8.58 4.36 0.12
N ILE A 29 7.87 3.79 -0.87
CA ILE A 29 7.80 4.37 -2.23
C ILE A 29 7.25 5.80 -2.20
N ARG A 30 6.21 6.07 -1.38
CA ARG A 30 5.66 7.42 -1.21
C ARG A 30 6.73 8.38 -0.67
N ARG A 31 7.44 7.98 0.39
CA ARG A 31 8.52 8.77 0.99
C ARG A 31 9.61 9.09 -0.03
N ASP A 32 10.07 8.09 -0.77
CA ASP A 32 11.14 8.24 -1.75
C ASP A 32 10.70 9.13 -2.92
N SER A 33 9.45 8.99 -3.36
CA SER A 33 8.86 9.82 -4.42
C SER A 33 8.78 11.29 -4.00
N ILE A 34 8.30 11.57 -2.78
CA ILE A 34 8.24 12.94 -2.24
C ILE A 34 9.65 13.52 -2.06
N ALA A 35 10.60 12.72 -1.56
CA ALA A 35 11.99 13.16 -1.43
C ALA A 35 12.60 13.54 -2.79
N LYS A 36 12.34 12.74 -3.83
CA LYS A 36 12.78 13.04 -5.21
C LYS A 36 12.13 14.32 -5.74
N LEU A 37 10.83 14.52 -5.56
CA LEU A 37 10.15 15.74 -5.96
C LEU A 37 10.74 16.98 -5.29
N ARG A 38 11.02 16.92 -3.98
CA ARG A 38 11.68 18.00 -3.25
C ARG A 38 13.10 18.28 -3.76
N GLN A 39 13.83 17.25 -4.19
CA GLN A 39 15.15 17.43 -4.79
C GLN A 39 15.07 18.11 -6.16
N MET A 40 14.08 17.73 -6.99
CA MET A 40 13.84 18.35 -8.29
C MET A 40 13.50 19.84 -8.16
N GLU A 41 12.72 20.22 -7.15
CA GLU A 41 12.41 21.63 -6.87
C GLU A 41 13.67 22.41 -6.46
N LYS A 42 14.50 21.86 -5.55
CA LYS A 42 15.79 22.45 -5.18
C LYS A 42 16.74 22.63 -6.38
N ASN A 43 16.71 21.69 -7.30
CA ASN A 43 17.47 21.74 -8.56
C ASN A 43 16.86 22.70 -9.59
N LYS A 44 15.73 23.35 -9.28
CA LYS A 44 14.95 24.22 -10.17
C LYS A 44 14.41 23.52 -11.42
N GLU A 45 14.25 22.20 -11.36
CA GLU A 45 13.65 21.39 -12.43
C GLU A 45 12.11 21.51 -12.43
N ILE A 46 11.51 21.83 -11.29
CA ILE A 46 10.08 22.10 -11.12
C ILE A 46 9.88 23.35 -10.24
N SER A 47 8.75 24.04 -10.42
CA SER A 47 8.35 25.15 -9.53
C SER A 47 7.78 24.64 -8.20
N GLN A 48 7.70 25.54 -7.21
CA GLN A 48 7.05 25.26 -5.93
C GLN A 48 5.58 24.85 -6.10
N ASP A 49 4.82 25.56 -6.93
CA ASP A 49 3.42 25.21 -7.23
C ASP A 49 3.31 23.79 -7.80
N LYS A 50 4.22 23.44 -8.72
CA LYS A 50 4.25 22.10 -9.33
C LYS A 50 4.62 21.03 -8.31
N LEU A 51 5.52 21.33 -7.36
CA LEU A 51 5.86 20.44 -6.26
C LEU A 51 4.63 20.15 -5.39
N GLU A 52 3.89 21.18 -4.99
CA GLU A 52 2.70 21.02 -4.14
C GLU A 52 1.64 20.14 -4.80
N ASP A 53 1.35 20.37 -6.08
CA ASP A 53 0.40 19.55 -6.84
C ASP A 53 0.89 18.11 -7.00
N SER A 54 2.19 17.92 -7.25
CA SER A 54 2.77 16.58 -7.42
C SER A 54 2.73 15.78 -6.11
N ILE A 55 2.96 16.43 -4.96
CA ILE A 55 2.82 15.79 -3.64
C ILE A 55 1.38 15.34 -3.41
N LYS A 56 0.38 16.19 -3.67
CA LYS A 56 -1.04 15.83 -3.54
C LYS A 56 -1.41 14.62 -4.40
N GLN A 57 -0.87 14.55 -5.63
CA GLN A 57 -1.10 13.41 -6.52
C GLN A 57 -0.45 12.13 -5.98
N VAL A 58 0.80 12.20 -5.51
CA VAL A 58 1.49 11.05 -4.90
C VAL A 58 0.75 10.54 -3.67
N ASP A 59 0.26 11.44 -2.81
CA ASP A 59 -0.52 11.06 -1.63
C ASP A 59 -1.83 10.37 -2.03
N LYS A 60 -2.60 10.93 -2.97
CA LYS A 60 -3.85 10.33 -3.47
C LYS A 60 -3.62 8.95 -4.08
N ILE A 61 -2.56 8.78 -4.87
CA ILE A 61 -2.20 7.49 -5.47
C ILE A 61 -1.82 6.50 -4.37
N SER A 62 -0.96 6.89 -3.43
CA SER A 62 -0.53 6.03 -2.33
C SER A 62 -1.71 5.57 -1.48
N GLU A 63 -2.64 6.47 -1.15
CA GLU A 63 -3.84 6.14 -0.40
C GLU A 63 -4.74 5.16 -1.16
N SER A 64 -4.95 5.38 -2.47
CA SER A 64 -5.72 4.45 -3.31
C SER A 64 -5.13 3.03 -3.29
N PHE A 65 -3.81 2.89 -3.38
CA PHE A 65 -3.17 1.57 -3.34
C PHE A 65 -3.17 0.93 -1.96
N ILE A 66 -3.08 1.71 -0.88
CA ILE A 66 -3.25 1.19 0.49
C ILE A 66 -4.67 0.64 0.66
N ASN A 67 -5.69 1.37 0.20
CA ASN A 67 -7.08 0.93 0.27
C ASN A 67 -7.32 -0.34 -0.55
N LYS A 68 -6.78 -0.42 -1.77
CA LYS A 68 -6.83 -1.65 -2.59
C LYS A 68 -6.17 -2.84 -1.90
N ALA A 69 -5.00 -2.65 -1.27
CA ALA A 69 -4.34 -3.72 -0.55
C ALA A 69 -5.21 -4.23 0.62
N ASN A 70 -5.87 -3.31 1.34
CA ASN A 70 -6.78 -3.66 2.43
C ASN A 70 -7.99 -4.45 1.94
N GLU A 71 -8.62 -3.99 0.86
CA GLU A 71 -9.78 -4.66 0.26
C GLU A 71 -9.43 -6.08 -0.21
N ILE A 72 -8.30 -6.24 -0.91
CA ILE A 72 -7.81 -7.56 -1.34
C ILE A 72 -7.55 -8.47 -0.15
N GLY A 73 -6.92 -7.94 0.90
CA GLY A 73 -6.66 -8.65 2.15
C GLY A 73 -7.94 -9.16 2.80
N GLN A 74 -8.91 -8.26 3.02
CA GLN A 74 -10.20 -8.59 3.61
C GLN A 74 -10.97 -9.62 2.78
N LYS A 75 -11.02 -9.44 1.45
CA LYS A 75 -11.67 -10.39 0.55
C LYS A 75 -11.05 -11.78 0.67
N LYS A 76 -9.72 -11.86 0.70
CA LYS A 76 -9.02 -13.15 0.80
C LYS A 76 -9.16 -13.80 2.17
N GLU A 77 -9.12 -13.02 3.25
CA GLU A 77 -9.37 -13.52 4.60
C GLU A 77 -10.79 -14.07 4.75
N LYS A 78 -11.79 -13.40 4.16
CA LYS A 78 -13.18 -13.85 4.13
C LYS A 78 -13.32 -15.17 3.37
N GLU A 79 -12.76 -15.26 2.17
CA GLU A 79 -12.74 -16.49 1.36
C GLU A 79 -12.15 -17.68 2.13
N ILE A 80 -11.02 -17.49 2.82
CA ILE A 80 -10.35 -18.55 3.60
C ILE A 80 -11.21 -19.06 4.78
N ARG A 81 -12.10 -18.22 5.33
CA ARG A 81 -12.94 -18.56 6.48
C ARG A 81 -14.29 -19.16 6.06
N GLU A 82 -14.82 -18.73 4.93
CA GLU A 82 -16.14 -19.12 4.42
C GLU A 82 -16.11 -20.37 3.52
N GLU A 83 -14.98 -20.69 2.86
CA GLU A 83 -14.72 -22.00 2.23
C GLU A 83 -14.33 -23.05 3.26
#